data_AF-A0A939Z3H5-F1
#
_entry.id   AF-A0A939Z3H5-F1
#
_cell.length_a   1.000
_cell.length_b   1.000
_cell.length_c   1.000
_cell.angle_alpha   90.00
_cell.angle_beta   90.00
_cell.angle_gamma   90.00
#
_symmetry.space_group_name_H-M   'P 1'
#
loop_
_entity.id
_entity.type
_entity.pdbx_description
1 polymer ?
#
loop_
_entity_poly.entity_id
_entity_poly.type
_entity_poly.pdbx_seq_one_letter_code
_entity_poly.pdbx_strand_id
1 'polypeptide(L)'
;MPHSSGGGSHGGGGHGGGGGHGGHGGSNISPGKTSNRYFAGARTFVRYKNGKAKFVYSDYDIKDRSKYKISDIIIVFAVVIFTTFPMLGGIFSQTSLTKPKKLSANYDTSIIIEDKANIFLTTDTLRKELERFYEKTGITPAVLTVNNEDWKNCYVDLERYAYDWYVNHFPDEKHWLIVYSEPKNPDSAFNDWYWEGMQGNDTDRILNDYVLDIFNTNMQKYLLQDSKYMTETSIKLSFAAINPVLMKRHFDIKQLAPELFSLFFCAVVGVTMLAVPVKLLLQMKDIDKYSEIPRGQAVSIVQEKCRYCGGVYVVGTCLNCPHCGAEVTPHTIYENGTVE
;
A
#
# COMPACT_ATOMS: atom_id res chain seq x y z
N MET A 1 21.89 -12.49 -4.40
CA MET A 1 22.42 -13.63 -3.61
C MET A 1 21.47 -14.80 -3.80
N PRO A 2 21.88 -16.06 -3.61
CA PRO A 2 20.93 -17.16 -3.70
C PRO A 2 19.91 -17.11 -2.56
N HIS A 3 18.71 -17.60 -2.83
CA HIS A 3 17.62 -17.74 -1.87
C HIS A 3 16.77 -18.96 -2.19
N SER A 4 16.06 -19.47 -1.19
CA SER A 4 15.18 -20.63 -1.37
C SER A 4 14.13 -20.35 -2.43
N SER A 5 13.99 -21.29 -3.36
CA SER A 5 12.88 -21.35 -4.32
C SER A 5 11.75 -22.26 -3.82
N GLY A 6 11.81 -22.67 -2.55
CA GLY A 6 10.93 -23.62 -1.90
C GLY A 6 11.52 -25.02 -1.81
N GLY A 7 10.96 -25.79 -0.89
CA GLY A 7 11.36 -27.16 -0.61
C GLY A 7 10.19 -27.95 0.01
N GLY A 8 10.46 -29.22 0.29
CA GLY A 8 9.46 -30.11 0.87
C GLY A 8 10.10 -31.30 1.55
N SER A 9 9.28 -32.00 2.32
CA SER A 9 9.66 -33.22 3.00
C SER A 9 8.53 -34.22 2.94
N HIS A 10 8.83 -35.48 3.23
CA HIS A 10 7.82 -36.53 3.27
C HIS A 10 6.73 -36.27 4.32
N GLY A 11 7.01 -35.49 5.38
CA GLY A 11 6.09 -35.15 6.47
C GLY A 11 5.22 -33.90 6.26
N GLY A 12 5.50 -33.08 5.24
CA GLY A 12 4.73 -31.87 4.90
C GLY A 12 4.99 -30.67 5.82
N GLY A 13 5.49 -29.57 5.25
CA GLY A 13 5.62 -28.28 5.94
C GLY A 13 6.19 -27.19 5.03
N GLY A 14 5.44 -26.10 4.84
CA GLY A 14 5.91 -24.87 4.19
C GLY A 14 5.56 -23.67 5.06
N HIS A 15 6.53 -22.79 5.32
CA HIS A 15 6.40 -21.65 6.24
C HIS A 15 5.99 -20.36 5.51
N GLY A 16 4.92 -19.72 5.98
CA GLY A 16 4.58 -18.32 5.69
C GLY A 16 4.78 -17.46 6.93
N GLY A 17 5.51 -16.35 6.80
CA GLY A 17 5.74 -15.37 7.87
C GLY A 17 4.97 -14.07 7.62
N GLY A 18 4.34 -13.53 8.66
CA GLY A 18 3.60 -12.26 8.65
C GLY A 18 3.99 -11.30 9.77
N GLY A 19 3.29 -10.15 9.81
CA GLY A 19 3.26 -9.15 10.90
C GLY A 19 4.21 -7.95 10.71
N GLY A 20 3.87 -6.69 11.01
CA GLY A 20 2.68 -6.10 11.62
C GLY A 20 2.82 -4.57 11.84
N HIS A 21 1.70 -3.94 12.23
CA HIS A 21 1.46 -2.76 13.08
C HIS A 21 2.05 -1.36 12.84
N GLY A 22 1.19 -0.34 13.02
CA GLY A 22 1.57 1.03 13.40
C GLY A 22 0.38 2.01 13.39
N GLY A 23 0.02 2.58 14.53
CA GLY A 23 -1.15 3.45 14.72
C GLY A 23 -0.85 4.85 15.30
N HIS A 24 -1.88 5.69 15.18
CA HIS A 24 -2.30 6.88 15.96
C HIS A 24 -1.42 8.14 16.09
N GLY A 25 -2.08 9.30 16.00
CA GLY A 25 -1.60 10.59 16.50
C GLY A 25 -2.55 11.75 16.19
N GLY A 26 -3.55 11.98 17.05
CA GLY A 26 -4.44 13.15 17.00
C GLY A 26 -4.02 14.21 18.01
N SER A 27 -4.00 15.47 17.61
CA SER A 27 -3.70 16.63 18.48
C SER A 27 -4.91 17.56 18.59
N ASN A 28 -5.30 17.86 19.83
CA ASN A 28 -6.37 18.79 20.19
C ASN A 28 -5.79 20.20 20.34
N ILE A 29 -6.24 21.13 19.51
CA ILE A 29 -6.00 22.58 19.64
C ILE A 29 -7.29 23.21 20.17
N SER A 30 -7.22 23.90 21.31
CA SER A 30 -8.37 24.62 21.90
C SER A 30 -8.73 25.86 21.07
N PRO A 31 -9.95 25.98 20.49
CA PRO A 31 -10.34 27.16 19.73
C PRO A 31 -10.95 28.26 20.63
N GLY A 32 -10.89 29.52 20.18
CA GLY A 32 -11.55 30.67 20.82
C GLY A 32 -13.07 30.49 21.02
N LYS A 33 -13.65 31.24 21.96
CA LYS A 33 -15.00 30.97 22.47
C LYS A 33 -16.08 31.69 21.66
N THR A 34 -17.01 30.92 21.11
CA THR A 34 -18.26 31.43 20.50
C THR A 34 -19.47 30.91 21.27
N SER A 35 -20.52 31.74 21.38
CA SER A 35 -21.73 31.40 22.15
C SER A 35 -22.97 32.05 21.55
N ASN A 36 -24.11 31.37 21.67
CA ASN A 36 -25.44 31.94 21.35
C ASN A 36 -26.00 32.77 22.52
N ARG A 37 -25.33 32.78 23.67
CA ARG A 37 -25.66 33.58 24.86
C ARG A 37 -24.54 34.57 25.13
N TYR A 38 -24.93 35.76 25.57
CA TYR A 38 -23.99 36.80 25.95
C TYR A 38 -23.02 36.31 27.03
N PHE A 39 -21.76 36.72 26.94
CA PHE A 39 -20.76 36.54 27.97
C PHE A 39 -19.89 37.78 28.09
N ALA A 40 -19.32 38.00 29.28
CA ALA A 40 -18.52 39.18 29.56
C ALA A 40 -17.32 39.29 28.60
N GLY A 41 -17.14 40.48 28.00
CA GLY A 41 -16.07 40.76 27.05
C GLY A 41 -16.37 40.37 25.59
N ALA A 42 -17.53 39.77 25.30
CA ALA A 42 -17.89 39.36 23.95
C ALA A 42 -18.23 40.55 23.03
N ARG A 43 -17.86 40.41 21.75
CA ARG A 43 -18.39 41.17 20.61
C ARG A 43 -19.70 40.54 20.14
N THR A 44 -20.64 41.36 19.69
CA THR A 44 -21.96 40.90 19.24
C THR A 44 -22.06 40.97 17.72
N PHE A 45 -22.38 39.84 17.10
CA PHE A 45 -22.61 39.73 15.67
C PHE A 45 -24.05 39.30 15.40
N VAL A 46 -24.67 39.85 14.36
CA VAL A 46 -26.00 39.45 13.90
C VAL A 46 -25.93 38.80 12.52
N ARG A 47 -26.71 37.74 12.34
CA ARG A 47 -26.96 37.10 11.06
C ARG A 47 -28.45 36.92 10.82
N TYR A 48 -28.87 37.15 9.58
CA TYR A 48 -30.25 36.97 9.16
C TYR A 48 -30.46 35.59 8.53
N LYS A 49 -31.46 34.84 9.03
CA LYS A 49 -31.86 33.54 8.45
C LYS A 49 -33.37 33.34 8.63
N ASN A 50 -34.06 32.98 7.55
CA ASN A 50 -35.51 32.70 7.53
C ASN A 50 -36.34 33.86 8.13
N GLY A 51 -36.08 35.10 7.73
CA GLY A 51 -36.85 36.26 8.20
C GLY A 51 -36.56 36.73 9.62
N LYS A 52 -35.63 36.09 10.35
CA LYS A 52 -35.30 36.40 11.75
C LYS A 52 -33.83 36.81 11.92
N ALA A 53 -33.58 37.71 12.88
CA ALA A 53 -32.25 38.04 13.36
C ALA A 53 -31.75 36.98 14.36
N LYS A 54 -30.50 36.53 14.21
CA LYS A 54 -29.82 35.62 15.14
C LYS A 54 -28.53 36.26 15.63
N PHE A 55 -28.38 36.33 16.95
CA PHE A 55 -27.22 36.92 17.60
C PHE A 55 -26.18 35.85 17.97
N VAL A 56 -24.91 36.17 17.75
CA VAL A 56 -23.76 35.35 18.10
C VAL A 56 -22.76 36.24 18.85
N TYR A 57 -22.20 35.70 19.93
CA TYR A 57 -21.24 36.38 20.80
C TYR A 57 -19.89 35.69 20.71
N SER A 58 -18.80 36.45 20.56
CA SER A 58 -17.44 35.92 20.49
C SER A 58 -16.40 36.83 21.13
N ASP A 59 -15.33 36.25 21.67
CA ASP A 59 -14.18 36.97 22.25
C ASP A 59 -13.16 37.44 21.18
N TYR A 60 -13.27 36.93 19.95
CA TYR A 60 -12.49 37.35 18.79
C TYR A 60 -13.38 37.91 17.68
N ASP A 61 -12.78 38.57 16.68
CA ASP A 61 -13.48 39.02 15.48
C ASP A 61 -13.88 37.84 14.57
N ILE A 62 -15.17 37.56 14.43
CA ILE A 62 -15.65 36.51 13.50
C ILE A 62 -15.39 36.91 12.04
N LYS A 63 -15.26 38.20 11.75
CA LYS A 63 -15.02 38.74 10.40
C LYS A 63 -13.54 38.87 10.05
N ASP A 64 -12.64 38.60 11.00
CA ASP A 64 -11.20 38.63 10.73
C ASP A 64 -10.79 37.51 9.77
N ARG A 65 -10.42 37.93 8.55
CA ARG A 65 -9.99 37.05 7.47
C ARG A 65 -8.50 36.68 7.55
N SER A 66 -7.73 37.27 8.47
CA SER A 66 -6.28 37.00 8.62
C SER A 66 -5.96 35.54 8.98
N LYS A 67 -6.96 34.82 9.50
CA LYS A 67 -6.91 33.38 9.79
C LYS A 67 -7.01 32.49 8.54
N TYR A 68 -7.44 33.03 7.41
CA TYR A 68 -7.62 32.32 6.14
C TYR A 68 -6.59 32.83 5.12
N LYS A 69 -5.30 32.58 5.37
CA LYS A 69 -4.24 33.02 4.45
C LYS A 69 -4.30 32.18 3.18
N ILE A 70 -4.34 32.85 2.02
CA ILE A 70 -4.32 32.20 0.70
C ILE A 70 -3.05 31.34 0.54
N SER A 71 -1.95 31.71 1.20
CA SER A 71 -0.73 30.90 1.29
C SER A 71 -0.98 29.50 1.85
N ASP A 72 -1.84 29.38 2.86
CA ASP A 72 -2.09 28.10 3.53
C ASP A 72 -2.91 27.17 2.63
N ILE A 73 -3.82 27.73 1.82
CA ILE A 73 -4.57 26.99 0.80
C ILE A 73 -3.62 26.52 -0.32
N ILE A 74 -2.72 27.39 -0.78
CA ILE A 74 -1.73 27.05 -1.83
C ILE A 74 -0.76 25.98 -1.33
N ILE A 75 -0.30 26.06 -0.08
CA ILE A 75 0.59 25.06 0.53
C ILE A 75 -0.11 23.70 0.62
N VAL A 76 -1.38 23.65 1.06
CA VAL A 76 -2.16 22.41 1.08
C VAL A 76 -2.28 21.82 -0.33
N PHE A 77 -2.59 22.65 -1.33
CA PHE A 77 -2.74 22.20 -2.71
C PHE A 77 -1.42 21.69 -3.32
N ALA A 78 -0.31 22.39 -3.04
CA ALA A 78 1.02 21.99 -3.46
C ALA A 78 1.45 20.67 -2.79
N VAL A 79 1.22 20.52 -1.49
CA VAL A 79 1.53 19.26 -0.76
C VAL A 79 0.74 18.10 -1.35
N VAL A 80 -0.55 18.26 -1.66
CA VAL A 80 -1.36 17.20 -2.30
C VAL A 80 -0.76 16.78 -3.64
N ILE A 81 -0.45 17.74 -4.52
CA ILE A 81 0.10 17.43 -5.85
C ILE A 81 1.48 16.79 -5.72
N PHE A 82 2.36 17.34 -4.89
CA PHE A 82 3.73 16.84 -4.77
C PHE A 82 3.84 15.52 -4.00
N THR A 83 2.88 15.17 -3.14
CA THR A 83 2.90 13.87 -2.42
C THR A 83 2.18 12.77 -3.17
N THR A 84 1.05 13.06 -3.84
CA THR A 84 0.23 12.02 -4.49
C THR A 84 0.69 11.68 -5.91
N PHE A 85 1.18 12.68 -6.67
CA PHE A 85 1.55 12.50 -8.07
C PHE A 85 2.80 11.63 -8.29
N PRO A 86 3.90 11.75 -7.52
CA PRO A 86 5.03 10.83 -7.65
C PRO A 86 4.71 9.42 -7.12
N MET A 87 3.78 9.27 -6.17
CA MET A 87 3.30 7.95 -5.71
C MET A 87 2.54 7.20 -6.81
N LEU A 88 1.74 7.89 -7.62
CA LEU A 88 1.01 7.30 -8.74
C LEU A 88 1.91 6.99 -9.96
N GLY A 89 2.84 7.88 -10.28
CA GLY A 89 3.71 7.74 -11.47
C GLY A 89 4.93 6.84 -11.28
N GLY A 90 5.50 6.78 -10.08
CA GLY A 90 6.71 6.00 -9.81
C GLY A 90 6.46 4.49 -9.73
N ILE A 91 5.32 4.08 -9.18
CA ILE A 91 5.04 2.68 -8.83
C ILE A 91 4.58 1.88 -10.06
N PHE A 92 3.77 2.46 -10.95
CA PHE A 92 3.24 1.77 -12.14
C PHE A 92 4.29 1.37 -13.19
N SER A 93 5.50 1.91 -13.11
CA SER A 93 6.46 1.83 -14.22
C SER A 93 7.36 0.59 -14.22
N GLN A 94 7.48 -0.16 -13.11
CA GLN A 94 8.54 -1.17 -12.98
C GLN A 94 8.07 -2.62 -12.74
N THR A 95 6.87 -2.86 -12.25
CA THR A 95 6.51 -4.16 -11.64
C THR A 95 5.72 -5.12 -12.53
N SER A 96 4.76 -4.69 -13.36
CA SER A 96 3.73 -5.65 -13.83
C SER A 96 3.68 -5.99 -15.32
N LEU A 97 4.53 -5.42 -16.20
CA LEU A 97 4.34 -5.57 -17.67
C LEU A 97 5.53 -6.11 -18.46
N THR A 98 6.68 -6.30 -17.82
CA THR A 98 7.87 -6.78 -18.54
C THR A 98 7.79 -8.30 -18.73
N LYS A 99 7.76 -8.75 -19.99
CA LYS A 99 7.91 -10.17 -20.32
C LYS A 99 9.22 -10.69 -19.73
N PRO A 100 9.26 -11.93 -19.17
CA PRO A 100 10.53 -12.58 -18.85
C PRO A 100 11.42 -12.59 -20.10
N LYS A 101 12.70 -12.27 -19.92
CA LYS A 101 13.70 -12.31 -20.99
C LYS A 101 14.69 -13.43 -20.67
N LYS A 102 15.08 -14.18 -21.70
CA LYS A 102 16.09 -15.23 -21.56
C LYS A 102 17.39 -14.61 -21.04
N LEU A 103 18.02 -15.27 -20.06
CA LEU A 103 19.31 -14.85 -19.51
C LEU A 103 20.43 -15.00 -20.53
N SER A 104 21.45 -14.15 -20.40
CA SER A 104 22.63 -14.18 -21.26
C SER A 104 23.58 -15.31 -20.85
N ALA A 105 24.15 -16.01 -21.83
CA ALA A 105 25.09 -17.13 -21.64
C ALA A 105 26.54 -16.67 -21.37
N ASN A 106 26.74 -15.57 -20.64
CA ASN A 106 28.05 -15.00 -20.34
C ASN A 106 28.62 -15.48 -19.00
N TYR A 107 28.37 -16.74 -18.66
CA TYR A 107 28.76 -17.40 -17.42
C TYR A 107 28.95 -18.92 -17.68
N ASP A 108 29.34 -19.70 -16.67
CA ASP A 108 29.42 -21.16 -16.86
C ASP A 108 28.01 -21.75 -16.98
N THR A 109 27.74 -22.43 -18.08
CA THR A 109 26.43 -23.02 -18.38
C THR A 109 26.44 -24.54 -18.27
N SER A 110 27.44 -25.10 -17.58
CA SER A 110 27.58 -26.53 -17.39
C SER A 110 26.47 -27.07 -16.46
N ILE A 111 25.67 -28.01 -16.98
CA ILE A 111 24.61 -28.65 -16.18
C ILE A 111 25.23 -29.74 -15.31
N ILE A 112 25.19 -29.50 -14.00
CA ILE A 112 25.70 -30.41 -12.97
C ILE A 112 24.58 -31.37 -12.54
N ILE A 113 24.86 -32.67 -12.59
CA ILE A 113 24.03 -33.71 -11.98
C ILE A 113 24.98 -34.56 -11.15
N GLU A 114 24.95 -34.37 -9.82
CA GLU A 114 25.83 -35.05 -8.89
C GLU A 114 25.01 -35.96 -7.96
N ASP A 115 25.18 -37.28 -8.12
CA ASP A 115 24.44 -38.28 -7.35
C ASP A 115 25.27 -38.85 -6.20
N LYS A 116 25.39 -38.11 -5.08
CA LYS A 116 26.19 -38.60 -3.92
C LYS A 116 25.45 -39.66 -3.12
N ALA A 117 24.13 -39.68 -3.17
CA ALA A 117 23.30 -40.68 -2.51
C ALA A 117 23.26 -42.02 -3.28
N ASN A 118 23.72 -42.04 -4.54
CA ASN A 118 23.70 -43.20 -5.44
C ASN A 118 22.28 -43.77 -5.63
N ILE A 119 21.33 -42.87 -5.90
CA ILE A 119 19.90 -43.19 -6.02
C ILE A 119 19.41 -43.19 -7.47
N PHE A 120 20.14 -42.56 -8.38
CA PHE A 120 19.75 -42.47 -9.78
C PHE A 120 20.17 -43.74 -10.54
N LEU A 121 19.24 -44.33 -11.30
CA LEU A 121 19.58 -45.42 -12.21
C LEU A 121 20.11 -44.90 -13.55
N THR A 122 19.52 -43.80 -14.04
CA THR A 122 19.95 -43.16 -15.29
C THR A 122 19.62 -41.67 -15.29
N THR A 123 20.59 -40.85 -15.72
CA THR A 123 20.44 -39.39 -15.75
C THR A 123 20.15 -38.83 -17.14
N ASP A 124 20.13 -39.65 -18.20
CA ASP A 124 20.07 -39.16 -19.58
C ASP A 124 18.79 -38.39 -19.90
N THR A 125 17.65 -38.92 -19.44
CA THR A 125 16.35 -38.27 -19.69
C THR A 125 16.16 -37.04 -18.82
N LEU A 126 16.74 -37.02 -17.62
CA LEU A 126 16.77 -35.85 -16.76
C LEU A 126 17.63 -34.75 -17.39
N ARG A 127 18.86 -35.08 -17.79
CA ARG A 127 19.80 -34.15 -18.44
C ARG A 127 19.18 -33.46 -19.65
N LYS A 128 18.53 -34.21 -20.54
CA LYS A 128 17.84 -33.63 -21.72
C LYS A 128 16.74 -32.63 -21.33
N GLU A 129 16.01 -32.90 -20.25
CA GLU A 129 14.97 -31.98 -19.77
C GLU A 129 15.58 -30.73 -19.12
N LEU A 130 16.69 -30.87 -18.41
CA LEU A 130 17.47 -29.75 -17.86
C LEU A 130 18.07 -28.87 -18.97
N GLU A 131 18.60 -29.48 -20.03
CA GLU A 131 19.10 -28.79 -21.23
C GLU A 131 17.96 -28.00 -21.90
N ARG A 132 16.80 -28.62 -22.07
CA ARG A 132 15.62 -27.96 -22.62
C ARG A 132 15.17 -26.77 -21.77
N PHE A 133 15.23 -26.89 -20.45
CA PHE A 133 14.95 -25.78 -19.54
C PHE A 133 15.94 -24.63 -19.77
N TYR A 134 17.25 -24.91 -19.78
CA TYR A 134 18.29 -23.91 -20.05
C TYR A 134 18.13 -23.25 -21.43
N GLU A 135 17.85 -24.03 -22.48
CA GLU A 135 17.63 -23.50 -23.83
C GLU A 135 16.49 -22.48 -23.86
N LYS A 136 15.46 -22.66 -23.04
CA LYS A 136 14.31 -21.77 -22.97
C LYS A 136 14.54 -20.54 -22.10
N THR A 137 15.20 -20.70 -20.95
CA THR A 137 15.29 -19.67 -19.90
C THR A 137 16.65 -18.98 -19.85
N GLY A 138 17.71 -19.67 -20.27
CA GLY A 138 19.09 -19.25 -20.07
C GLY A 138 19.57 -19.41 -18.63
N ILE A 139 18.79 -20.06 -17.75
CA ILE A 139 19.15 -20.43 -16.37
C ILE A 139 19.77 -21.82 -16.41
N THR A 140 20.93 -22.00 -15.79
CA THR A 140 21.59 -23.30 -15.70
C THR A 140 21.06 -24.07 -14.49
N PRO A 141 20.31 -25.16 -14.67
CA PRO A 141 19.88 -26.00 -13.56
C PRO A 141 21.02 -26.91 -13.08
N ALA A 142 21.02 -27.22 -11.80
CA ALA A 142 21.90 -28.21 -11.18
C ALA A 142 21.08 -29.14 -10.28
N VAL A 143 21.46 -30.42 -10.23
CA VAL A 143 20.82 -31.42 -9.37
C VAL A 143 21.88 -32.08 -8.51
N LEU A 144 21.64 -32.09 -7.21
CA LEU A 144 22.49 -32.74 -6.21
C LEU A 144 21.63 -33.72 -5.41
N THR A 145 22.09 -34.96 -5.28
CA THR A 145 21.56 -35.90 -4.27
C THR A 145 22.58 -36.05 -3.16
N VAL A 146 22.10 -36.13 -1.93
CA VAL A 146 22.91 -36.39 -0.74
C VAL A 146 22.18 -37.33 0.19
N ASN A 147 22.88 -37.89 1.16
CA ASN A 147 22.21 -38.56 2.24
C ASN A 147 21.88 -37.60 3.39
N ASN A 148 20.82 -37.91 4.14
CA ASN A 148 20.42 -37.14 5.33
C ASN A 148 21.59 -36.96 6.32
N GLU A 149 22.40 -37.99 6.48
CA GLU A 149 23.54 -38.02 7.39
C GLU A 149 24.66 -37.05 6.98
N ASP A 150 24.72 -36.64 5.72
CA ASP A 150 25.78 -35.76 5.19
C ASP A 150 25.56 -34.30 5.62
N TRP A 151 24.32 -33.91 5.95
CA TRP A 151 24.00 -32.53 6.35
C TRP A 151 23.37 -32.41 7.74
N LYS A 152 22.56 -33.37 8.21
CA LYS A 152 21.83 -33.25 9.50
C LYS A 152 22.73 -33.06 10.73
N ASN A 153 24.01 -33.44 10.65
CA ASN A 153 24.97 -33.28 11.75
C ASN A 153 25.60 -31.87 11.81
N CYS A 154 25.61 -31.15 10.70
CA CYS A 154 26.31 -29.86 10.55
C CYS A 154 25.35 -28.70 10.29
N TYR A 155 24.14 -28.98 9.80
CA TYR A 155 23.15 -28.00 9.38
C TYR A 155 21.82 -28.23 10.08
N VAL A 156 21.10 -27.14 10.31
CA VAL A 156 19.79 -27.14 10.99
C VAL A 156 18.69 -27.68 10.08
N ASP A 157 18.84 -27.46 8.78
CA ASP A 157 17.89 -27.80 7.72
C ASP A 157 18.63 -28.02 6.39
N LEU A 158 17.94 -28.59 5.41
CA LEU A 158 18.47 -28.80 4.07
C LEU A 158 18.70 -27.48 3.33
N GLU A 159 17.93 -26.43 3.65
CA GLU A 159 18.04 -25.10 3.05
C GLU A 159 19.41 -24.47 3.27
N ARG A 160 19.94 -24.48 4.48
CA ARG A 160 21.30 -23.97 4.78
C ARG A 160 22.39 -24.77 4.09
N TYR A 161 22.23 -26.10 4.03
CA TYR A 161 23.17 -26.96 3.30
C TYR A 161 23.15 -26.63 1.79
N ALA A 162 21.97 -26.47 1.20
CA ALA A 162 21.80 -26.12 -0.20
C ALA A 162 22.34 -24.72 -0.51
N TYR A 163 22.15 -23.76 0.40
CA TYR A 163 22.70 -22.41 0.29
C TYR A 163 24.23 -22.44 0.28
N ASP A 164 24.84 -23.08 1.27
CA ASP A 164 26.30 -23.19 1.38
C ASP A 164 26.89 -23.93 0.19
N TRP A 165 26.21 -24.98 -0.30
CA TRP A 165 26.65 -25.65 -1.53
C TRP A 165 26.58 -24.69 -2.73
N TYR A 166 25.47 -23.97 -2.92
CA TYR A 166 25.28 -23.03 -4.04
C TYR A 166 26.39 -21.98 -4.08
N VAL A 167 26.62 -21.26 -2.97
CA VAL A 167 27.59 -20.14 -2.95
C VAL A 167 29.03 -20.60 -3.17
N ASN A 168 29.34 -21.85 -2.83
CA ASN A 168 30.68 -22.41 -3.02
C ASN A 168 30.91 -22.99 -4.44
N HIS A 169 29.85 -23.27 -5.20
CA HIS A 169 29.95 -23.86 -6.55
C HIS A 169 29.64 -22.88 -7.67
N PHE A 170 28.78 -21.88 -7.41
CA PHE A 170 28.37 -20.90 -8.41
C PHE A 170 28.85 -19.51 -8.03
N PRO A 171 29.76 -18.90 -8.82
CA PRO A 171 30.22 -17.54 -8.60
C PRO A 171 29.21 -16.47 -9.03
N ASP A 172 28.09 -16.87 -9.64
CA ASP A 172 27.04 -16.01 -10.17
C ASP A 172 25.65 -16.37 -9.62
N GLU A 173 24.63 -15.62 -10.02
CA GLU A 173 23.25 -15.76 -9.54
C GLU A 173 22.30 -16.29 -10.63
N LYS A 174 22.81 -17.00 -11.63
CA LYS A 174 22.07 -17.48 -12.81
C LYS A 174 21.82 -18.99 -12.82
N HIS A 175 22.13 -19.65 -11.70
CA HIS A 175 21.91 -21.07 -11.50
C HIS A 175 20.65 -21.35 -10.69
N TRP A 176 20.07 -22.53 -10.89
CA TRP A 176 18.99 -23.07 -10.05
C TRP A 176 19.34 -24.48 -9.59
N LEU A 177 19.65 -24.60 -8.31
CA LEU A 177 20.05 -25.86 -7.68
C LEU A 177 18.84 -26.57 -7.10
N ILE A 178 18.69 -27.85 -7.39
CA ILE A 178 17.75 -28.76 -6.72
C ILE A 178 18.56 -29.75 -5.90
N VAL A 179 18.37 -29.75 -4.59
CA VAL A 179 18.99 -30.72 -3.67
C VAL A 179 17.91 -31.70 -3.22
N TYR A 180 18.15 -32.99 -3.42
CA TYR A 180 17.33 -34.07 -2.84
C TYR A 180 18.15 -34.81 -1.79
N SER A 181 17.49 -35.21 -0.71
CA SER A 181 18.12 -35.94 0.38
C SER A 181 17.24 -37.08 0.88
N GLU A 182 17.86 -38.22 1.13
CA GLU A 182 17.22 -39.36 1.81
C GLU A 182 18.19 -40.09 2.76
N PRO A 183 17.72 -40.88 3.74
CA PRO A 183 18.60 -41.64 4.63
C PRO A 183 19.47 -42.62 3.85
N LYS A 184 20.71 -42.89 4.32
CA LYS A 184 21.56 -43.96 3.74
C LYS A 184 20.89 -45.33 3.67
N ASN A 185 20.03 -45.60 4.66
CA ASN A 185 19.23 -46.82 4.74
C ASN A 185 17.76 -46.40 4.88
N PRO A 186 17.05 -46.14 3.77
CA PRO A 186 15.65 -45.70 3.82
C PRO A 186 14.75 -46.83 4.35
N ASP A 187 13.81 -46.48 5.23
CA ASP A 187 12.82 -47.45 5.70
C ASP A 187 11.80 -47.72 4.58
N SER A 188 11.61 -49.01 4.28
CA SER A 188 10.65 -49.50 3.29
C SER A 188 9.19 -49.07 3.55
N ALA A 189 8.83 -48.80 4.81
CA ALA A 189 7.50 -48.35 5.18
C ALA A 189 7.36 -46.82 5.13
N PHE A 190 8.46 -46.09 5.33
CA PHE A 190 8.48 -44.63 5.34
C PHE A 190 9.88 -44.09 5.04
N ASN A 191 10.12 -43.64 3.81
CA ASN A 191 11.38 -42.98 3.46
C ASN A 191 11.37 -41.51 3.93
N ASP A 192 12.19 -41.13 4.91
CA ASP A 192 12.31 -39.75 5.42
C ASP A 192 13.11 -38.84 4.46
N TRP A 193 12.55 -38.57 3.28
CA TRP A 193 13.18 -37.73 2.28
C TRP A 193 12.85 -36.24 2.45
N TYR A 194 13.76 -35.42 1.91
CA TYR A 194 13.69 -33.96 1.87
C TYR A 194 14.14 -33.50 0.48
N TRP A 195 13.64 -32.35 0.03
CA TRP A 195 14.21 -31.67 -1.13
C TRP A 195 14.13 -30.15 -0.93
N GLU A 196 15.08 -29.45 -1.54
CA GLU A 196 15.17 -28.00 -1.49
C GLU A 196 15.59 -27.46 -2.85
N GLY A 197 14.96 -26.38 -3.31
CA GLY A 197 15.43 -25.59 -4.44
C GLY A 197 16.11 -24.30 -3.97
N MET A 198 17.23 -23.95 -4.59
CA MET A 198 18.00 -22.73 -4.31
C MET A 198 18.28 -21.99 -5.62
N GLN A 199 17.81 -20.75 -5.74
CA GLN A 199 17.92 -19.95 -6.96
C GLN A 199 18.66 -18.63 -6.71
N GLY A 200 19.38 -18.13 -7.71
CA GLY A 200 19.99 -16.80 -7.65
C GLY A 200 19.02 -15.69 -8.08
N ASN A 201 19.20 -14.47 -7.57
CA ASN A 201 18.28 -13.35 -7.83
C ASN A 201 18.15 -12.97 -9.32
N ASP A 202 19.17 -13.22 -10.14
CA ASP A 202 19.08 -12.94 -11.59
C ASP A 202 18.03 -13.83 -12.28
N THR A 203 17.57 -14.89 -11.61
CA THR A 203 16.59 -15.85 -12.13
C THR A 203 15.12 -15.48 -11.84
N ASP A 204 14.84 -14.61 -10.85
CA ASP A 204 13.50 -14.32 -10.31
C ASP A 204 12.47 -13.87 -11.35
N ARG A 205 12.96 -13.19 -12.39
CA ARG A 205 12.10 -12.70 -13.49
C ARG A 205 11.47 -13.84 -14.28
N ILE A 206 12.09 -15.02 -14.26
CA ILE A 206 11.62 -16.25 -14.90
C ILE A 206 11.07 -17.22 -13.86
N LEU A 207 11.82 -17.47 -12.78
CA LEU A 207 11.46 -18.33 -11.65
C LEU A 207 10.72 -17.54 -10.56
N ASN A 208 9.56 -17.01 -10.93
CA ASN A 208 8.69 -16.32 -9.97
C ASN A 208 7.83 -17.29 -9.16
N ASP A 209 7.16 -16.77 -8.13
CA ASP A 209 6.23 -17.50 -7.25
C ASP A 209 5.29 -18.45 -8.00
N TYR A 210 4.74 -18.04 -9.15
CA TYR A 210 3.80 -18.88 -9.91
C TYR A 210 4.48 -20.08 -10.59
N VAL A 211 5.67 -19.88 -11.17
CA VAL A 211 6.44 -20.97 -11.78
C VAL A 211 6.92 -21.93 -10.70
N LEU A 212 7.41 -21.40 -9.57
CA LEU A 212 7.88 -22.19 -8.44
C LEU A 212 6.76 -22.97 -7.77
N ASP A 213 5.57 -22.39 -7.59
CA ASP A 213 4.40 -23.09 -7.04
C ASP A 213 4.03 -24.34 -7.86
N ILE A 214 4.03 -24.22 -9.20
CA ILE A 214 3.78 -25.36 -10.10
C ILE A 214 4.88 -26.40 -9.98
N PHE A 215 6.15 -25.98 -9.96
CA PHE A 215 7.27 -26.91 -9.80
C PHE A 215 7.18 -27.64 -8.46
N ASN A 216 7.10 -26.91 -7.36
CA ASN A 216 7.12 -27.41 -5.99
C ASN A 216 5.94 -28.38 -5.74
N THR A 217 4.74 -28.01 -6.21
CA THR A 217 3.55 -28.86 -6.11
C THR A 217 3.72 -30.18 -6.87
N ASN A 218 4.28 -30.13 -8.08
CA ASN A 218 4.50 -31.35 -8.87
C ASN A 218 5.65 -32.19 -8.31
N MET A 219 6.73 -31.56 -7.85
CA MET A 219 7.87 -32.23 -7.23
C MET A 219 7.43 -33.00 -5.99
N GLN A 220 6.73 -32.34 -5.07
CA GLN A 220 6.15 -32.97 -3.90
C GLN A 220 5.22 -34.13 -4.28
N LYS A 221 4.32 -33.90 -5.25
CA LYS A 221 3.36 -34.92 -5.71
C LYS A 221 4.05 -36.15 -6.31
N TYR A 222 5.08 -35.98 -7.14
CA TYR A 222 5.76 -37.09 -7.79
C TYR A 222 6.65 -37.86 -6.83
N LEU A 223 7.33 -37.17 -5.90
CA LEU A 223 8.08 -37.83 -4.82
C LEU A 223 7.18 -38.65 -3.88
N LEU A 224 5.97 -38.17 -3.57
CA LEU A 224 4.98 -38.93 -2.80
C LEU A 224 4.43 -40.17 -3.53
N GLN A 225 4.68 -40.29 -4.84
CA GLN A 225 4.30 -41.45 -5.65
C GLN A 225 5.53 -42.32 -5.93
N ASP A 226 6.33 -42.59 -4.90
CA ASP A 226 7.56 -43.37 -4.93
C ASP A 226 7.42 -44.78 -5.54
N SER A 227 6.27 -45.43 -5.32
CA SER A 227 5.91 -46.72 -5.95
C SER A 227 5.76 -46.65 -7.48
N LYS A 228 5.64 -45.44 -8.05
CA LYS A 228 5.41 -45.19 -9.47
C LYS A 228 6.55 -44.44 -10.14
N TYR A 229 7.22 -43.54 -9.42
CA TYR A 229 8.25 -42.66 -9.97
C TYR A 229 9.51 -42.68 -9.12
N MET A 230 10.64 -42.91 -9.78
CA MET A 230 11.96 -42.73 -9.19
C MET A 230 12.31 -41.25 -9.08
N THR A 231 13.25 -40.91 -8.19
CA THR A 231 13.63 -39.52 -7.88
C THR A 231 14.04 -38.73 -9.12
N GLU A 232 14.88 -39.28 -10.01
CA GLU A 232 15.26 -38.62 -11.28
C GLU A 232 14.06 -38.36 -12.19
N THR A 233 13.06 -39.25 -12.16
CA THR A 233 11.84 -39.11 -12.95
C THR A 233 10.93 -38.05 -12.34
N SER A 234 10.83 -38.00 -11.01
CA SER A 234 10.08 -36.97 -10.29
C SER A 234 10.64 -35.57 -10.56
N ILE A 235 11.97 -35.40 -10.50
CA ILE A 235 12.63 -34.12 -10.85
C ILE A 235 12.33 -33.76 -12.30
N LYS A 236 12.58 -34.68 -13.24
CA LYS A 236 12.32 -34.47 -14.67
C LYS A 236 10.87 -34.05 -14.94
N LEU A 237 9.90 -34.76 -14.38
CA LEU A 237 8.48 -34.46 -14.60
C LEU A 237 8.09 -33.09 -14.02
N SER A 238 8.74 -32.66 -12.93
CA SER A 238 8.52 -31.33 -12.33
C SER A 238 9.05 -30.21 -13.22
N PHE A 239 10.24 -30.37 -13.81
CA PHE A 239 10.73 -29.45 -14.86
C PHE A 239 9.82 -29.46 -16.09
N ALA A 240 9.36 -30.64 -16.52
CA ALA A 240 8.45 -30.74 -17.64
C ALA A 240 7.09 -30.04 -17.38
N ALA A 241 6.61 -30.04 -16.14
CA ALA A 241 5.35 -29.42 -15.74
C ALA A 241 5.37 -27.89 -15.84
N ILE A 242 6.53 -27.25 -15.62
CA ILE A 242 6.67 -25.79 -15.74
C ILE A 242 6.88 -25.32 -17.18
N ASN A 243 7.37 -26.17 -18.09
CA ASN A 243 7.57 -25.82 -19.50
C ASN A 243 6.45 -25.01 -20.17
N PRO A 244 5.16 -25.36 -20.07
CA PRO A 244 4.08 -24.59 -20.73
C PRO A 244 3.88 -23.20 -20.14
N VAL A 245 4.35 -22.92 -18.93
CA VAL A 245 4.19 -21.63 -18.24
C VAL A 245 5.47 -20.80 -18.21
N LEU A 246 6.63 -21.41 -18.45
CA LEU A 246 7.91 -20.72 -18.60
C LEU A 246 7.84 -19.63 -19.67
N MET A 247 8.41 -18.46 -19.37
CA MET A 247 8.50 -17.28 -20.23
C MET A 247 7.16 -16.60 -20.59
N LYS A 248 6.04 -17.01 -19.98
CA LYS A 248 4.76 -16.28 -20.10
C LYS A 248 4.73 -15.08 -19.16
N ARG A 249 3.90 -14.07 -19.49
CA ARG A 249 3.61 -12.97 -18.57
C ARG A 249 2.74 -13.51 -17.44
N HIS A 250 3.17 -13.28 -16.21
CA HIS A 250 2.39 -13.57 -15.02
C HIS A 250 2.20 -12.27 -14.25
N PHE A 251 0.98 -12.03 -13.78
CA PHE A 251 0.67 -10.92 -12.89
C PHE A 251 0.82 -11.43 -11.47
N ASP A 252 1.79 -10.91 -10.74
CA ASP A 252 1.90 -11.19 -9.33
C ASP A 252 0.89 -10.31 -8.57
N ILE A 253 -0.17 -10.95 -8.06
CA ILE A 253 -1.22 -10.27 -7.30
C ILE A 253 -0.65 -9.67 -6.00
N LYS A 254 0.44 -10.23 -5.45
CA LYS A 254 1.11 -9.66 -4.27
C LYS A 254 1.76 -8.31 -4.60
N GLN A 255 2.20 -8.10 -5.83
CA GLN A 255 2.75 -6.81 -6.28
C GLN A 255 1.66 -5.76 -6.54
N LEU A 256 0.41 -6.19 -6.80
CA LEU A 256 -0.74 -5.29 -6.94
C LEU A 256 -1.26 -4.75 -5.60
N ALA A 257 -1.05 -5.47 -4.49
CA ALA A 257 -1.58 -5.06 -3.19
C ALA A 257 -1.00 -3.71 -2.68
N PRO A 258 0.32 -3.46 -2.75
CA PRO A 258 0.89 -2.14 -2.45
C PRO A 258 0.37 -1.04 -3.38
N GLU A 259 0.11 -1.36 -4.66
CA GLU A 259 -0.40 -0.42 -5.65
C GLU A 259 -1.84 0.00 -5.34
N LEU A 260 -2.71 -0.97 -5.03
CA LEU A 260 -4.09 -0.73 -4.63
C LEU A 260 -4.17 0.02 -3.30
N PHE A 261 -3.32 -0.33 -2.33
CA PHE A 261 -3.21 0.40 -1.07
C PHE A 261 -2.75 1.85 -1.28
N SER A 262 -1.74 2.07 -2.11
CA SER A 262 -1.23 3.40 -2.44
C SER A 262 -2.30 4.24 -3.13
N LEU A 263 -3.05 3.66 -4.07
CA LEU A 263 -4.17 4.32 -4.74
C LEU A 263 -5.29 4.69 -3.77
N PHE A 264 -5.69 3.75 -2.90
CA PHE A 264 -6.69 4.00 -1.87
C PHE A 264 -6.24 5.10 -0.89
N PHE A 265 -4.98 5.05 -0.44
CA PHE A 265 -4.40 6.06 0.44
C PHE A 265 -4.36 7.43 -0.23
N CYS A 266 -3.94 7.51 -1.50
CA CYS A 266 -3.96 8.75 -2.28
C CYS A 266 -5.37 9.31 -2.43
N ALA A 267 -6.38 8.45 -2.63
CA ALA A 267 -7.78 8.88 -2.70
C ALA A 267 -8.27 9.44 -1.36
N VAL A 268 -7.96 8.78 -0.24
CA VAL A 268 -8.33 9.27 1.11
C VAL A 268 -7.63 10.59 1.43
N VAL A 269 -6.32 10.70 1.17
CA VAL A 269 -5.56 11.94 1.37
C VAL A 269 -6.09 13.05 0.45
N GLY A 270 -6.35 12.75 -0.83
CA GLY A 270 -6.91 13.71 -1.77
C GLY A 270 -8.28 14.25 -1.33
N VAL A 271 -9.20 13.37 -0.93
CA VAL A 271 -10.54 13.77 -0.46
C VAL A 271 -10.44 14.60 0.83
N THR A 272 -9.65 14.18 1.81
CA THR A 272 -9.49 14.90 3.08
C THR A 272 -8.84 16.27 2.88
N MET A 273 -7.83 16.36 2.03
CA MET A 273 -7.13 17.60 1.74
C MET A 273 -7.91 18.55 0.83
N LEU A 274 -8.88 18.06 0.04
CA LEU A 274 -9.85 18.90 -0.67
C LEU A 274 -11.00 19.37 0.24
N ALA A 275 -11.38 18.57 1.24
CA ALA A 275 -12.42 18.94 2.18
C ALA A 275 -12.05 20.17 3.03
N VAL A 276 -10.76 20.33 3.37
CA VAL A 276 -10.26 21.50 4.13
C VAL A 276 -10.47 22.82 3.37
N PRO A 277 -9.92 23.05 2.16
CA PRO A 277 -10.12 24.29 1.42
C PRO A 277 -11.58 24.51 1.05
N VAL A 278 -12.36 23.46 0.72
CA VAL A 278 -13.81 23.60 0.50
C VAL A 278 -14.51 24.08 1.77
N LYS A 279 -14.19 23.51 2.93
CA LYS A 279 -14.73 23.97 4.22
C LYS A 279 -14.31 25.40 4.53
N LEU A 280 -13.06 25.78 4.28
CA LEU A 280 -12.58 27.15 4.46
C LEU A 280 -13.32 28.13 3.53
N LEU A 281 -13.50 27.79 2.26
CA LEU A 281 -14.28 28.59 1.30
C LEU A 281 -15.73 28.76 1.74
N LEU A 282 -16.37 27.68 2.21
CA LEU A 282 -17.72 27.72 2.75
C LEU A 282 -17.81 28.59 4.01
N GLN A 283 -16.80 28.53 4.89
CA GLN A 283 -16.71 29.38 6.08
C GLN A 283 -16.54 30.85 5.71
N MET A 284 -15.65 31.18 4.76
CA MET A 284 -15.49 32.55 4.27
C MET A 284 -16.80 33.11 3.71
N LYS A 285 -17.54 32.31 2.94
CA LYS A 285 -18.85 32.68 2.39
C LYS A 285 -19.93 32.82 3.46
N ASP A 286 -19.76 32.18 4.61
CA ASP A 286 -20.69 32.29 5.75
C ASP A 286 -20.38 33.49 6.64
N ILE A 287 -19.10 33.87 6.78
CA ILE A 287 -18.64 35.06 7.49
C ILE A 287 -19.27 36.33 6.90
N ASP A 288 -19.45 36.39 5.59
CA ASP A 288 -20.07 37.53 4.88
C ASP A 288 -21.52 37.79 5.28
N LYS A 289 -22.17 36.84 5.95
CA LYS A 289 -23.55 36.98 6.43
C LYS A 289 -23.65 37.61 7.82
N TYR A 290 -22.52 37.85 8.49
CA TYR A 290 -22.47 38.46 9.81
C TYR A 290 -22.20 39.97 9.73
N SER A 291 -22.99 40.74 10.44
CA SER A 291 -22.78 42.16 10.68
C SER A 291 -22.43 42.37 12.15
N GLU A 292 -21.38 43.14 12.44
CA GLU A 292 -21.02 43.46 13.82
C GLU A 292 -21.91 44.59 14.33
N ILE A 293 -22.35 44.49 15.58
CA ILE A 293 -23.07 45.57 16.27
C ILE A 293 -22.03 46.40 17.04
N PRO A 294 -21.92 47.72 16.81
CA PRO A 294 -20.97 48.60 17.48
C PRO A 294 -20.98 48.46 19.00
N ARG A 295 -19.79 48.44 19.61
CA ARG A 295 -19.63 48.42 21.08
C ARG A 295 -20.13 49.75 21.66
N GLY A 296 -21.24 49.69 22.39
CA GLY A 296 -21.97 50.85 22.93
C GLY A 296 -23.49 50.74 22.74
N GLN A 297 -23.94 50.03 21.69
CA GLN A 297 -25.38 49.81 21.40
C GLN A 297 -26.00 48.58 22.09
N ALA A 298 -25.24 47.83 22.89
CA ALA A 298 -25.73 46.61 23.53
C ALA A 298 -26.89 46.86 24.52
N VAL A 299 -27.13 48.11 24.91
CA VAL A 299 -28.20 48.51 25.83
C VAL A 299 -29.56 48.62 25.13
N SER A 300 -29.62 48.74 23.80
CA SER A 300 -30.89 48.79 23.04
C SER A 300 -30.73 48.26 21.61
N ILE A 301 -30.71 46.93 21.47
CA ILE A 301 -30.79 46.29 20.14
C ILE A 301 -32.22 46.49 19.59
N VAL A 302 -32.41 47.49 18.73
CA VAL A 302 -33.70 47.78 18.09
C VAL A 302 -33.88 46.91 16.84
N GLN A 303 -34.96 46.12 16.81
CA GLN A 303 -35.34 45.26 15.69
C GLN A 303 -36.57 45.82 14.99
N GLU A 304 -36.50 45.96 13.66
CA GLU A 304 -37.59 46.45 12.82
C GLU A 304 -37.98 45.45 11.74
N LYS A 305 -39.21 45.58 11.21
CA LYS A 305 -39.68 44.78 10.07
C LYS A 305 -39.55 45.58 8.79
N CYS A 306 -38.99 44.95 7.75
CA CYS A 306 -38.98 45.50 6.41
C CYS A 306 -40.42 45.72 5.91
N ARG A 307 -40.71 46.93 5.41
CA ARG A 307 -42.04 47.29 4.90
C ARG A 307 -42.47 46.50 3.67
N TYR A 308 -41.51 45.96 2.91
CA TYR A 308 -41.76 45.25 1.66
C TYR A 308 -41.92 43.73 1.83
N CYS A 309 -41.05 43.09 2.61
CA CYS A 309 -41.05 41.62 2.76
C CYS A 309 -41.39 41.12 4.17
N GLY A 310 -41.62 42.02 5.13
CA GLY A 310 -41.92 41.69 6.52
C GLY A 310 -40.77 41.07 7.32
N GLY A 311 -39.59 40.91 6.73
CA GLY A 311 -38.42 40.31 7.37
C GLY A 311 -37.79 41.23 8.42
N VAL A 312 -37.29 40.67 9.51
CA VAL A 312 -36.74 41.44 10.64
C VAL A 312 -35.27 41.80 10.38
N TYR A 313 -34.90 43.06 10.63
CA TYR A 313 -33.52 43.56 10.63
C TYR A 313 -33.19 44.36 11.90
N VAL A 314 -31.90 44.50 12.21
CA VAL A 314 -31.38 45.30 13.33
C VAL A 314 -30.92 46.66 12.80
N VAL A 315 -31.41 47.74 13.41
CA VAL A 315 -31.07 49.11 13.00
C VAL A 315 -29.57 49.36 13.15
N GLY A 316 -28.98 50.07 12.18
CA GLY A 316 -27.54 50.38 12.15
C GLY A 316 -26.64 49.27 11.60
N THR A 317 -27.20 48.12 11.21
CA THR A 317 -26.40 46.98 10.70
C THR A 317 -26.42 46.81 9.17
N CYS A 318 -27.35 47.47 8.46
CA CYS A 318 -27.51 47.36 7.01
C CYS A 318 -28.23 48.60 6.41
N LEU A 319 -27.85 49.00 5.19
CA LEU A 319 -28.51 50.08 4.42
C LEU A 319 -29.64 49.57 3.51
N ASN A 320 -29.63 48.28 3.21
CA ASN A 320 -30.65 47.59 2.43
C ASN A 320 -31.14 46.37 3.22
N CYS A 321 -32.41 46.01 3.04
CA CYS A 321 -33.04 44.90 3.71
C CYS A 321 -32.29 43.60 3.37
N PRO A 322 -31.80 42.85 4.37
CA PRO A 322 -31.01 41.63 4.16
C PRO A 322 -31.84 40.46 3.60
N HIS A 323 -33.17 40.61 3.48
CA HIS A 323 -34.08 39.58 2.97
C HIS A 323 -34.54 39.84 1.53
N CYS A 324 -34.79 41.09 1.13
CA CYS A 324 -35.32 41.44 -0.20
C CYS A 324 -34.52 42.52 -0.96
N GLY A 325 -33.47 43.10 -0.37
CA GLY A 325 -32.63 44.12 -1.02
C GLY A 325 -33.22 45.53 -1.09
N ALA A 326 -34.48 45.74 -0.68
CA ALA A 326 -35.10 47.06 -0.65
C ALA A 326 -34.42 48.00 0.36
N GLU A 327 -34.42 49.30 0.12
CA GLU A 327 -33.84 50.31 1.03
C GLU A 327 -34.52 50.28 2.41
N VAL A 328 -33.74 50.36 3.49
CA VAL A 328 -34.29 50.42 4.86
C VAL A 328 -34.53 51.87 5.27
N THR A 329 -35.43 52.08 6.24
CA THR A 329 -35.68 53.42 6.77
C THR A 329 -34.39 53.99 7.37
N PRO A 330 -33.97 55.22 7.04
CA PRO A 330 -32.85 55.87 7.69
C PRO A 330 -33.14 56.10 9.17
N HIS A 331 -32.14 55.91 10.02
CA HIS A 331 -32.23 56.12 11.47
C HIS A 331 -31.01 56.90 11.94
N THR A 332 -31.19 57.83 12.87
CA THR A 332 -30.10 58.58 13.51
C THR A 332 -29.71 57.88 14.81
N ILE A 333 -28.43 57.51 14.94
CA ILE A 333 -27.90 56.84 16.14
C ILE A 333 -27.12 57.86 16.96
N TYR A 334 -27.58 58.13 18.18
CA TYR A 334 -26.91 59.05 19.12
C TYR A 334 -25.84 58.33 19.96
N GLU A 335 -24.84 59.07 20.47
CA GLU A 335 -23.70 58.52 21.24
C GLU A 335 -24.10 57.74 22.50
N ASN A 336 -25.32 57.97 23.02
CA ASN A 336 -25.92 57.26 24.15
C ASN A 336 -26.65 55.95 23.76
N GLY A 337 -26.66 55.58 22.48
CA GLY A 337 -27.29 54.37 21.96
C GLY A 337 -28.79 54.50 21.59
N THR A 338 -29.40 55.69 21.71
CA THR A 338 -30.79 55.91 21.28
C THR A 338 -30.89 56.02 19.76
N VAL A 339 -32.01 55.56 19.20
CA VAL A 339 -32.31 55.51 17.77
C VAL A 339 -33.56 56.36 17.50
N GLU A 340 -33.47 57.33 16.59
CA GLU A 340 -34.60 58.16 16.10
C GLU A 340 -34.85 57.97 14.59
#